data_AF-A0A814I4B9-F1
#
_entry.id   AF-A0A814I4B9-F1
#
_cell.length_a   1.000
_cell.length_b   1.000
_cell.length_c   1.000
_cell.angle_alpha   90.00
_cell.angle_beta   90.00
_cell.angle_gamma   90.00
#
_symmetry.space_group_name_H-M   'P 1'
#
loop_
_entity.id
_entity.type
_entity.pdbx_description
1 polymer ?
#
loop_
_entity_poly.entity_id
_entity_poly.type
_entity_poly.pdbx_seq_one_letter_code
_entity_poly.pdbx_strand_id
1 'polypeptide(L)'
;MNNGGCDKNAMCSHDTSNAIVCTCMTGYTNTGTDSHVVCEDTCTINNGGCDDHAICSHESKTNAIKCECKQGYTNTGTASNVVCTDTCEVKNGGCDDNAMCSHDATTHAVKCECKQGYTNTGCSSNVVCTDTCQVNNGGCDTNAVCSHNGKTNAVQCTCKAGYKNTGSGSTVVCTDICQVNNGGCDVNAKCSRDTKTNVAVCTCKPGFVNTGSATNVVCTAHCKVNNGGCDANAVCANDKENTDNTICTCKPGFTNTGSIRNATCTDSCKVKNGGCDANAKCSHDSKTNAVKCTCNTGYTNTGAGSNVTCTDSCKVKNGGCDINAICSHNKKTNLPECTCKTGYTNTGCSSNVICTDSCKVKNGGCGSNTVCTHDMTTYAVKCTCNTGYVNTGTNSSVVCKDVCTVNNGGCGANAICSRSSSTGAVKCTYECEVDNGGCPYNSVCSHDAKTFATICSCKVGTTNTGAKNKLVCTDSCEVKNGGCDANSMCSHDTATNAVKCTCKTGYTNTGSNGHVTCTLTAGRCAANVNPKHVNATSKTFQKGTCPKSSNGCRYGWHFSTPDISTLFVSIECQFKIAGRVTRMIQTPSTQHAYVYTSSQDTLLSATAVINGATKSFSLLHVCGD
;
A
#
# COMPACT_ATOMS: atom_id res chain seq x y z
N MET A 1 151.79 -66.08 -5.11
CA MET A 1 152.48 -67.38 -5.15
C MET A 1 152.11 -68.04 -6.48
N ASN A 2 153.05 -68.70 -7.15
CA ASN A 2 152.79 -69.38 -8.43
C ASN A 2 151.91 -70.62 -8.15
N ASN A 3 150.66 -70.68 -8.65
CA ASN A 3 149.67 -71.75 -8.43
C ASN A 3 150.01 -73.04 -9.22
N GLY A 4 151.28 -73.46 -9.21
CA GLY A 4 151.74 -74.62 -9.98
C GLY A 4 151.56 -74.52 -11.50
N GLY A 5 151.29 -73.34 -12.05
CA GLY A 5 150.89 -73.15 -13.45
C GLY A 5 149.40 -73.38 -13.76
N CYS A 6 148.57 -73.68 -12.76
CA CYS A 6 147.12 -73.77 -12.90
C CYS A 6 146.45 -72.39 -12.99
N ASP A 7 145.26 -72.35 -13.61
CA ASP A 7 144.39 -71.17 -13.61
C ASP A 7 144.09 -70.66 -12.18
N LYS A 8 143.83 -69.36 -12.04
CA LYS A 8 143.53 -68.72 -10.75
C LYS A 8 142.26 -69.28 -10.08
N ASN A 9 141.34 -69.84 -10.86
CA ASN A 9 140.09 -70.44 -10.40
C ASN A 9 140.17 -71.98 -10.31
N ALA A 10 141.38 -72.55 -10.44
CA ALA A 10 141.65 -73.98 -10.29
C ALA A 10 142.41 -74.30 -9.00
N MET A 11 142.09 -75.44 -8.39
CA MET A 11 142.90 -76.04 -7.35
C MET A 11 144.04 -76.83 -7.98
N CYS A 12 145.26 -76.58 -7.52
CA CYS A 12 146.45 -77.35 -7.88
C CYS A 12 146.60 -78.55 -6.93
N SER A 13 146.68 -79.76 -7.47
CA SER A 13 146.97 -80.99 -6.73
C SER A 13 147.98 -81.87 -7.48
N HIS A 14 148.38 -82.99 -6.88
CA HIS A 14 149.22 -83.99 -7.54
C HIS A 14 148.46 -85.30 -7.70
N ASP A 15 148.61 -85.95 -8.85
CA ASP A 15 148.12 -87.32 -9.03
C ASP A 15 149.05 -88.36 -8.36
N THR A 16 148.70 -89.65 -8.52
CA THR A 16 149.49 -90.76 -7.96
C THR A 16 150.88 -90.94 -8.57
N SER A 17 151.17 -90.25 -9.68
CA SER A 17 152.49 -90.18 -10.32
C SER A 17 153.27 -88.89 -9.98
N ASN A 18 152.74 -88.08 -9.04
CA ASN A 18 153.22 -86.74 -8.69
C ASN A 18 153.11 -85.70 -9.83
N ALA A 19 152.32 -85.95 -10.88
CA ALA A 19 152.07 -84.94 -11.91
C ALA A 19 151.12 -83.86 -11.41
N ILE A 20 151.34 -82.59 -11.81
CA ILE A 20 150.45 -81.47 -11.46
C ILE A 20 149.10 -81.67 -12.15
N VAL A 21 148.03 -81.71 -11.36
CA VAL A 21 146.64 -81.76 -11.84
C VAL A 21 145.94 -80.48 -11.41
N CYS A 22 145.33 -79.80 -12.37
CA CYS A 22 144.52 -78.62 -12.14
C CYS A 22 143.04 -79.01 -12.24
N THR A 23 142.28 -78.84 -11.15
CA THR A 23 140.83 -79.07 -11.16
C THR A 23 140.11 -77.78 -10.84
N CYS A 24 139.16 -77.37 -11.67
CA CYS A 24 138.38 -76.15 -11.42
C CYS A 24 137.69 -76.21 -10.05
N MET A 25 137.71 -75.09 -9.32
CA MET A 25 136.98 -74.96 -8.07
C MET A 25 135.47 -75.10 -8.32
N THR A 26 134.72 -75.48 -7.28
CA THR A 26 133.25 -75.56 -7.35
C THR A 26 132.65 -74.27 -7.90
N GLY A 27 131.77 -74.39 -8.91
CA GLY A 27 131.19 -73.26 -9.62
C GLY A 27 131.96 -72.81 -10.88
N TYR A 28 133.10 -73.43 -11.18
CA TYR A 28 133.86 -73.17 -12.40
C TYR A 28 133.93 -74.43 -13.28
N THR A 29 133.87 -74.25 -14.59
CA THR A 29 133.96 -75.33 -15.58
C THR A 29 135.25 -75.19 -16.39
N ASN A 30 135.91 -76.31 -16.68
CA ASN A 30 137.09 -76.31 -17.54
C ASN A 30 136.67 -76.06 -19.00
N THR A 31 137.05 -74.93 -19.57
CA THR A 31 136.85 -74.58 -20.99
C THR A 31 138.12 -74.76 -21.84
N GLY A 32 139.24 -75.10 -21.20
CA GLY A 32 140.53 -75.36 -21.85
C GLY A 32 140.69 -76.81 -22.32
N THR A 33 141.94 -77.26 -22.47
CA THR A 33 142.27 -78.66 -22.77
C THR A 33 142.73 -79.39 -21.50
N ASP A 34 142.79 -80.72 -21.52
CA ASP A 34 143.30 -81.50 -20.37
C ASP A 34 144.75 -81.14 -20.01
N SER A 35 145.54 -80.66 -20.98
CA SER A 35 146.90 -80.17 -20.81
C SER A 35 147.01 -78.68 -20.46
N HIS A 36 145.92 -77.92 -20.58
CA HIS A 36 145.85 -76.48 -20.28
C HIS A 36 144.46 -76.12 -19.76
N VAL A 37 144.27 -76.31 -18.45
CA VAL A 37 142.99 -76.09 -17.77
C VAL A 37 142.72 -74.59 -17.65
N VAL A 38 141.58 -74.16 -18.19
CA VAL A 38 141.06 -72.78 -18.11
C VAL A 38 139.72 -72.84 -17.39
N CYS A 39 139.61 -72.19 -16.24
CA CYS A 39 138.42 -72.29 -15.39
C CYS A 39 137.58 -71.01 -15.49
N GLU A 40 136.52 -71.10 -16.28
CA GLU A 40 135.53 -70.04 -16.44
C GLU A 40 134.33 -70.28 -15.53
N ASP A 41 133.67 -69.19 -15.14
CA ASP A 41 132.48 -69.23 -14.30
C ASP A 41 131.38 -70.01 -15.03
N THR A 42 130.90 -71.10 -14.43
CA THR A 42 129.89 -71.97 -15.02
C THR A 42 128.61 -71.20 -15.36
N CYS A 43 128.24 -70.15 -14.62
CA CYS A 43 127.07 -69.32 -14.95
C CYS A 43 127.21 -68.54 -16.27
N THR A 44 128.44 -68.26 -16.71
CA THR A 44 128.70 -67.59 -17.99
C THR A 44 128.61 -68.55 -19.19
N ILE A 45 128.57 -69.86 -18.93
CA ILE A 45 128.54 -70.90 -19.94
C ILE A 45 127.20 -71.62 -19.86
N ASN A 46 126.38 -71.50 -20.91
CA ASN A 46 125.06 -72.15 -20.98
C ASN A 46 124.19 -71.93 -19.72
N ASN A 47 124.23 -70.70 -19.16
CA ASN A 47 123.53 -70.30 -17.93
C ASN A 47 123.77 -71.25 -16.73
N GLY A 48 124.95 -71.87 -16.65
CA GLY A 48 125.28 -72.85 -15.61
C GLY A 48 124.42 -74.11 -15.60
N GLY A 49 123.74 -74.43 -16.72
CA GLY A 49 122.77 -75.52 -16.79
C GLY A 49 121.43 -75.20 -16.15
N CYS A 50 121.20 -73.94 -15.75
CA CYS A 50 119.90 -73.46 -15.31
C CYS A 50 118.93 -73.31 -16.49
N ASP A 51 117.62 -73.43 -16.22
CA ASP A 51 116.55 -73.10 -17.18
C ASP A 51 116.72 -71.69 -17.78
N ASP A 52 116.25 -71.48 -19.02
CA ASP A 52 116.34 -70.19 -19.72
C ASP A 52 115.64 -69.05 -18.96
N HIS A 53 114.62 -69.36 -18.15
CA HIS A 53 113.91 -68.42 -17.28
C HIS A 53 114.44 -68.42 -15.84
N ALA A 54 115.58 -69.03 -15.57
CA ALA A 54 116.30 -68.93 -14.31
C ALA A 54 117.50 -67.98 -14.41
N ILE A 55 117.86 -67.38 -13.28
CA ILE A 55 119.10 -66.64 -13.06
C ILE A 55 120.08 -67.62 -12.43
N CYS A 56 121.23 -67.80 -13.08
CA CYS A 56 122.34 -68.52 -12.50
C CYS A 56 123.11 -67.63 -11.52
N SER A 57 123.43 -68.18 -10.35
CA SER A 57 124.21 -67.52 -9.30
C SER A 57 125.04 -68.53 -8.51
N HIS A 58 125.96 -68.04 -7.68
CA HIS A 58 126.73 -68.90 -6.76
C HIS A 58 126.12 -68.88 -5.36
N GLU A 59 126.00 -70.06 -4.76
CA GLU A 59 125.66 -70.19 -3.35
C GLU A 59 126.79 -69.66 -2.46
N SER A 60 126.46 -68.78 -1.51
CA SER A 60 127.43 -67.99 -0.77
C SER A 60 128.45 -68.76 0.07
N LYS A 61 128.21 -70.04 0.41
CA LYS A 61 129.07 -70.83 1.31
C LYS A 61 129.90 -71.87 0.59
N THR A 62 129.34 -72.49 -0.44
CA THR A 62 129.92 -73.62 -1.17
C THR A 62 130.39 -73.24 -2.57
N ASN A 63 130.01 -72.04 -3.03
CA ASN A 63 130.19 -71.57 -4.40
C ASN A 63 129.51 -72.46 -5.47
N ALA A 64 128.63 -73.38 -5.05
CA ALA A 64 127.87 -74.24 -5.93
C ALA A 64 126.89 -73.44 -6.78
N ILE A 65 126.58 -73.96 -7.97
CA ILE A 65 125.62 -73.34 -8.89
C ILE A 65 124.22 -73.39 -8.29
N LYS A 66 123.59 -72.21 -8.25
CA LYS A 66 122.24 -72.00 -7.75
C LYS A 66 121.41 -71.32 -8.84
N CYS A 67 120.38 -72.02 -9.27
CA CYS A 67 119.39 -71.51 -10.22
C CYS A 67 118.18 -70.98 -9.45
N GLU A 68 117.81 -69.73 -9.70
CA GLU A 68 116.57 -69.14 -9.16
C GLU A 68 115.70 -68.64 -10.31
N CYS A 69 114.42 -69.00 -10.32
CA CYS A 69 113.52 -68.53 -11.35
C CYS A 69 113.42 -67.00 -11.35
N LYS A 70 113.43 -66.41 -12.54
CA LYS A 70 113.16 -64.98 -12.75
C LYS A 70 111.77 -64.65 -12.17
N GLN A 71 111.58 -63.40 -11.78
CA GLN A 71 110.28 -62.93 -11.31
C GLN A 71 109.18 -63.19 -12.34
N GLY A 72 108.07 -63.79 -11.90
CA GLY A 72 106.99 -64.26 -12.78
C GLY A 72 107.07 -65.75 -13.16
N TYR A 73 108.14 -66.44 -12.76
CA TYR A 73 108.29 -67.88 -12.97
C TYR A 73 108.36 -68.62 -11.63
N THR A 74 107.78 -69.81 -11.57
CA THR A 74 107.79 -70.69 -10.40
C THR A 74 108.58 -71.95 -10.72
N ASN A 75 109.41 -72.41 -9.78
CA ASN A 75 110.11 -73.68 -9.93
C ASN A 75 109.11 -74.85 -9.86
N THR A 76 108.92 -75.54 -10.98
CA THR A 76 108.10 -76.77 -11.08
C THR A 76 108.95 -78.05 -11.12
N GLY A 77 110.28 -77.90 -11.15
CA GLY A 77 111.24 -78.99 -11.12
C GLY A 77 111.62 -79.43 -9.70
N THR A 78 112.83 -79.96 -9.55
CA THR A 78 113.39 -80.35 -8.25
C THR A 78 114.42 -79.32 -7.77
N ALA A 79 114.90 -79.44 -6.52
CA ALA A 79 115.94 -78.54 -6.00
C ALA A 79 117.27 -78.64 -6.78
N SER A 80 117.57 -79.79 -7.38
CA SER A 80 118.80 -80.02 -8.16
C SER A 80 118.60 -79.85 -9.68
N ASN A 81 117.36 -79.74 -10.15
CA ASN A 81 117.01 -79.50 -11.55
C ASN A 81 115.84 -78.53 -11.60
N VAL A 82 116.18 -77.23 -11.55
CA VAL A 82 115.21 -76.13 -11.52
C VAL A 82 114.61 -75.98 -12.91
N VAL A 83 113.28 -76.10 -12.99
CA VAL A 83 112.50 -75.87 -14.21
C VAL A 83 111.59 -74.69 -13.93
N CYS A 84 111.73 -73.62 -14.69
CA CYS A 84 111.01 -72.37 -14.44
C CYS A 84 109.83 -72.27 -15.40
N THR A 85 108.64 -72.55 -14.88
CA THR A 85 107.38 -72.41 -15.62
C THR A 85 106.74 -71.07 -15.27
N ASP A 86 106.10 -70.43 -16.25
CA ASP A 86 105.31 -69.23 -16.02
C ASP A 86 104.34 -69.47 -14.85
N THR A 87 104.38 -68.59 -13.84
CA THR A 87 103.58 -68.75 -12.63
C THR A 87 102.08 -68.79 -12.95
N CYS A 88 101.60 -68.11 -14.00
CA CYS A 88 100.20 -68.13 -14.42
C CYS A 88 99.75 -69.47 -14.99
N GLU A 89 100.66 -70.26 -15.57
CA GLU A 89 100.35 -71.62 -16.06
C GLU A 89 100.21 -72.63 -14.91
N VAL A 90 100.77 -72.30 -13.74
CA VAL A 90 100.75 -73.13 -12.55
C VAL A 90 99.65 -72.66 -11.60
N LYS A 91 98.53 -73.40 -11.53
CA LYS A 91 97.39 -73.09 -10.65
C LYS A 91 96.90 -71.62 -10.80
N ASN A 92 96.87 -71.11 -12.04
CA ASN A 92 96.44 -69.74 -12.36
C ASN A 92 97.20 -68.65 -11.56
N GLY A 93 98.47 -68.88 -11.23
CA GLY A 93 99.29 -67.97 -10.41
C GLY A 93 98.77 -67.72 -8.99
N GLY A 94 97.88 -68.59 -8.48
CA GLY A 94 97.19 -68.37 -7.20
C GLY A 94 96.04 -67.37 -7.28
N CYS A 95 95.65 -66.94 -8.48
CA CYS A 95 94.45 -66.13 -8.71
C CYS A 95 93.17 -66.97 -8.53
N ASP A 96 92.07 -66.31 -8.15
CA ASP A 96 90.72 -66.89 -8.14
C ASP A 96 90.36 -67.53 -9.50
N ASP A 97 89.52 -68.58 -9.50
CA ASP A 97 89.08 -69.27 -10.72
C ASP A 97 88.36 -68.32 -11.71
N ASN A 98 87.72 -67.27 -11.20
CA ASN A 98 87.07 -66.22 -11.99
C ASN A 98 87.98 -65.01 -12.27
N ALA A 99 89.28 -65.11 -11.98
CA ALA A 99 90.28 -64.12 -12.36
C ALA A 99 91.13 -64.62 -13.54
N MET A 100 91.67 -63.67 -14.30
CA MET A 100 92.72 -63.88 -15.28
C MET A 100 94.06 -63.57 -14.62
N CYS A 101 95.01 -64.50 -14.75
CA CYS A 101 96.40 -64.27 -14.35
C CYS A 101 97.17 -63.59 -15.48
N SER A 102 97.99 -62.61 -15.12
CA SER A 102 98.89 -61.89 -16.01
C SER A 102 100.13 -61.43 -15.24
N HIS A 103 101.11 -60.88 -15.93
CA HIS A 103 102.27 -60.24 -15.30
C HIS A 103 102.15 -58.73 -15.36
N ASP A 104 102.46 -58.05 -14.25
CA ASP A 104 102.58 -56.61 -14.21
C ASP A 104 103.69 -56.15 -15.16
N ALA A 105 103.40 -55.17 -16.02
CA ALA A 105 104.30 -54.76 -17.09
C ALA A 105 105.64 -54.16 -16.60
N THR A 106 105.71 -53.69 -15.34
CA THR A 106 106.92 -53.07 -14.79
C THR A 106 107.69 -54.05 -13.93
N THR A 107 107.00 -54.72 -13.02
CA THR A 107 107.62 -55.58 -12.00
C THR A 107 107.69 -57.05 -12.42
N HIS A 108 106.99 -57.46 -13.48
CA HIS A 108 106.80 -58.87 -13.87
C HIS A 108 106.16 -59.75 -12.77
N ALA A 109 105.67 -59.15 -11.68
CA ALA A 109 104.94 -59.86 -10.63
C ALA A 109 103.60 -60.39 -11.14
N VAL A 110 103.12 -61.49 -10.56
CA VAL A 110 101.79 -62.02 -10.85
C VAL A 110 100.72 -60.99 -10.49
N LYS A 111 99.80 -60.77 -11.42
CA LYS A 111 98.69 -59.84 -11.33
C LYS A 111 97.39 -60.56 -11.70
N CYS A 112 96.46 -60.58 -10.76
CA CYS A 112 95.14 -61.16 -10.92
C CYS A 112 94.11 -60.06 -11.23
N GLU A 113 93.36 -60.20 -12.32
CA GLU A 113 92.23 -59.31 -12.64
C GLU A 113 90.96 -60.12 -12.83
N CYS A 114 89.86 -59.71 -12.21
CA CYS A 114 88.59 -60.42 -12.37
C CYS A 114 88.12 -60.42 -13.83
N LYS A 115 87.64 -61.58 -14.29
CA LYS A 115 86.99 -61.72 -15.60
C LYS A 115 85.80 -60.77 -15.68
N GLN A 116 85.45 -60.34 -16.90
CA GLN A 116 84.26 -59.52 -17.13
C GLN A 116 83.01 -60.16 -16.51
N GLY A 117 82.25 -59.38 -15.75
CA GLY A 117 81.10 -59.87 -14.97
C GLY A 117 81.41 -60.16 -13.50
N TYR A 118 82.68 -60.18 -13.09
CA TYR A 118 83.10 -60.34 -11.71
C TYR A 118 83.75 -59.08 -11.17
N THR A 119 83.55 -58.81 -9.88
CA THR A 119 84.14 -57.67 -9.18
C THR A 119 85.02 -58.19 -8.06
N ASN A 120 86.19 -57.55 -7.87
CA ASN A 120 87.08 -57.89 -6.77
C ASN A 120 86.46 -57.46 -5.44
N THR A 121 86.11 -58.43 -4.60
CA THR A 121 85.62 -58.23 -3.22
C THR A 121 86.69 -58.50 -2.17
N GLY A 122 87.86 -58.96 -2.59
CA GLY A 122 89.03 -59.21 -1.75
C GLY A 122 89.92 -57.98 -1.54
N CYS A 123 91.14 -58.22 -1.10
CA CYS A 123 92.18 -57.18 -0.94
C CYS A 123 93.10 -57.15 -2.16
N SER A 124 93.92 -56.10 -2.32
CA SER A 124 94.86 -55.99 -3.45
C SER A 124 95.87 -57.14 -3.54
N SER A 125 96.21 -57.78 -2.42
CA SER A 125 97.12 -58.93 -2.35
C SER A 125 96.43 -60.29 -2.40
N ASN A 126 95.09 -60.33 -2.38
CA ASN A 126 94.30 -61.55 -2.48
C ASN A 126 92.98 -61.24 -3.20
N VAL A 127 93.01 -61.32 -4.53
CA VAL A 127 91.89 -61.01 -5.40
C VAL A 127 90.85 -62.12 -5.29
N VAL A 128 89.64 -61.74 -4.87
CA VAL A 128 88.48 -62.65 -4.77
C VAL A 128 87.43 -62.13 -5.72
N CYS A 129 87.08 -62.93 -6.72
CA CYS A 129 86.20 -62.48 -7.80
C CYS A 129 84.78 -62.99 -7.55
N THR A 130 83.94 -62.10 -7.03
CA THR A 130 82.52 -62.38 -6.81
C THR A 130 81.69 -61.92 -8.00
N ASP A 131 80.64 -62.66 -8.34
CA ASP A 131 79.65 -62.25 -9.32
C ASP A 131 79.17 -60.82 -9.02
N THR A 132 79.32 -59.93 -9.99
CA THR A 132 79.01 -58.50 -9.82
C THR A 132 77.52 -58.28 -9.48
N CYS A 133 76.62 -59.14 -9.95
CA CYS A 133 75.21 -59.06 -9.59
C CYS A 133 74.91 -59.40 -8.12
N GLN A 134 75.78 -60.15 -7.45
CA GLN A 134 75.66 -60.41 -6.01
C GLN A 134 76.17 -59.25 -5.15
N VAL A 135 76.95 -58.33 -5.74
CA VAL A 135 77.50 -57.17 -5.05
C VAL A 135 76.72 -55.93 -5.46
N ASN A 136 75.96 -55.36 -4.53
CA ASN A 136 75.17 -54.14 -4.77
C ASN A 136 74.29 -54.20 -6.04
N ASN A 137 73.70 -55.37 -6.32
CA ASN A 137 72.87 -55.63 -7.52
C ASN A 137 73.57 -55.25 -8.84
N GLY A 138 74.90 -55.36 -8.92
CA GLY A 138 75.71 -54.95 -10.07
C GLY A 138 75.62 -53.48 -10.44
N GLY A 139 75.23 -52.61 -9.49
CA GLY A 139 74.96 -51.19 -9.74
C GLY A 139 73.65 -50.91 -10.47
N CYS A 140 72.79 -51.92 -10.63
CA CYS A 140 71.44 -51.75 -11.17
C CYS A 140 70.52 -51.01 -10.19
N ASP A 141 69.55 -50.28 -10.73
CA ASP A 141 68.44 -49.68 -9.98
C ASP A 141 67.77 -50.70 -9.02
N THR A 142 67.26 -50.25 -7.88
CA THR A 142 66.60 -51.12 -6.88
C THR A 142 65.37 -51.84 -7.44
N ASN A 143 64.73 -51.28 -8.46
CA ASN A 143 63.62 -51.86 -9.21
C ASN A 143 64.06 -52.59 -10.50
N ALA A 144 65.35 -52.84 -10.67
CA ALA A 144 65.89 -53.69 -11.73
C ALA A 144 66.38 -55.05 -11.20
N VAL A 145 66.45 -56.02 -12.10
CA VAL A 145 67.11 -57.31 -11.92
C VAL A 145 68.45 -57.25 -12.63
N CYS A 146 69.51 -57.58 -11.91
CA CYS A 146 70.84 -57.75 -12.49
C CYS A 146 70.98 -59.13 -13.13
N SER A 147 71.59 -59.17 -14.32
CA SER A 147 71.91 -60.39 -15.05
C SER A 147 73.20 -60.20 -15.86
N HIS A 148 73.74 -61.28 -16.43
CA HIS A 148 74.86 -61.20 -17.35
C HIS A 148 74.40 -61.32 -18.80
N ASN A 149 75.00 -60.50 -19.68
CA ASN A 149 74.83 -60.64 -21.11
C ASN A 149 75.45 -61.95 -21.59
N GLY A 150 74.66 -62.83 -22.22
CA GLY A 150 75.13 -64.16 -22.61
C GLY A 150 76.27 -64.23 -23.63
N LYS A 151 76.68 -63.12 -24.26
CA LYS A 151 77.81 -63.06 -25.20
C LYS A 151 79.07 -62.44 -24.60
N THR A 152 78.91 -61.40 -23.81
CA THR A 152 80.04 -60.59 -23.28
C THR A 152 80.28 -60.82 -21.79
N ASN A 153 79.38 -61.52 -21.11
CA ASN A 153 79.31 -61.64 -19.66
C ASN A 153 79.22 -60.30 -18.91
N ALA A 154 79.01 -59.18 -19.62
CA ALA A 154 78.83 -57.86 -19.03
C ALA A 154 77.56 -57.81 -18.17
N VAL A 155 77.59 -57.02 -17.10
CA VAL A 155 76.41 -56.73 -16.28
C VAL A 155 75.34 -56.06 -17.14
N GLN A 156 74.11 -56.57 -17.03
CA GLN A 156 72.92 -56.08 -17.71
C GLN A 156 71.78 -55.94 -16.71
N CYS A 157 71.24 -54.72 -16.61
CA CYS A 157 70.12 -54.39 -15.75
C CYS A 157 68.82 -54.39 -16.55
N THR A 158 67.80 -55.11 -16.08
CA THR A 158 66.46 -55.10 -16.68
C THR A 158 65.43 -54.71 -15.64
N CYS A 159 64.59 -53.72 -15.92
CA CYS A 159 63.53 -53.33 -14.98
C CYS A 159 62.60 -54.50 -14.65
N LYS A 160 62.24 -54.61 -13.37
CA LYS A 160 61.21 -55.55 -12.91
C LYS A 160 59.88 -55.25 -13.61
N ALA A 161 59.03 -56.27 -13.72
CA ALA A 161 57.68 -56.09 -14.24
C ALA A 161 56.95 -54.96 -13.48
N GLY A 162 56.27 -54.08 -14.20
CA GLY A 162 55.61 -52.90 -13.63
C GLY A 162 56.49 -51.66 -13.48
N TYR A 163 57.72 -51.69 -14.02
CA TYR A 163 58.61 -50.54 -14.13
C TYR A 163 59.09 -50.37 -15.58
N LYS A 164 59.34 -49.12 -15.97
CA LYS A 164 59.85 -48.75 -17.30
C LYS A 164 61.20 -48.08 -17.15
N ASN A 165 62.14 -48.44 -18.03
CA ASN A 165 63.43 -47.77 -18.08
C ASN A 165 63.24 -46.32 -18.57
N THR A 166 63.58 -45.35 -17.73
CA THR A 166 63.57 -43.91 -18.02
C THR A 166 64.98 -43.32 -18.04
N GLY A 167 66.01 -44.16 -17.83
CA GLY A 167 67.40 -43.74 -17.90
C GLY A 167 67.84 -43.42 -19.33
N SER A 168 68.90 -42.64 -19.45
CA SER A 168 69.51 -42.26 -20.72
C SER A 168 70.77 -43.07 -21.01
N GLY A 169 70.96 -43.48 -22.27
CA GLY A 169 72.16 -44.22 -22.69
C GLY A 169 72.25 -45.60 -22.04
N SER A 170 73.37 -45.88 -21.38
CA SER A 170 73.64 -47.16 -20.70
C SER A 170 73.08 -47.24 -19.28
N THR A 171 72.60 -46.14 -18.72
CA THR A 171 72.06 -46.10 -17.35
C THR A 171 70.63 -46.62 -17.34
N VAL A 172 70.34 -47.58 -16.47
CA VAL A 172 68.99 -48.12 -16.27
C VAL A 172 68.40 -47.48 -15.02
N VAL A 173 67.34 -46.70 -15.19
CA VAL A 173 66.54 -46.10 -14.10
C VAL A 173 65.13 -46.64 -14.23
N CYS A 174 64.65 -47.35 -13.21
CA CYS A 174 63.39 -48.06 -13.30
C CYS A 174 62.30 -47.30 -12.57
N THR A 175 61.52 -46.52 -13.33
CA THR A 175 60.41 -45.73 -12.82
C THR A 175 59.11 -46.52 -12.91
N ASP A 176 58.24 -46.37 -11.92
CA ASP A 176 56.90 -46.97 -11.92
C ASP A 176 56.16 -46.64 -13.23
N ILE A 177 55.56 -47.64 -13.88
CA ILE A 177 54.84 -47.44 -15.15
C ILE A 177 53.75 -46.35 -15.04
N CYS A 178 53.12 -46.18 -13.88
CA CYS A 178 52.11 -45.15 -13.65
C CYS A 178 52.70 -43.74 -13.50
N GLN A 179 53.98 -43.61 -13.19
CA GLN A 179 54.67 -42.31 -13.18
C GLN A 179 55.17 -41.90 -14.56
N VAL A 180 55.25 -42.84 -15.51
CA VAL A 180 55.63 -42.56 -16.89
C VAL A 180 54.37 -42.38 -17.74
N ASN A 181 54.10 -41.14 -18.17
CA ASN A 181 52.93 -40.80 -18.99
C ASN A 181 51.60 -41.34 -18.42
N ASN A 182 51.43 -41.30 -17.09
CA ASN A 182 50.27 -41.84 -16.37
C ASN A 182 49.93 -43.30 -16.75
N GLY A 183 50.93 -44.14 -17.07
CA GLY A 183 50.71 -45.51 -17.53
C GLY A 183 49.95 -45.64 -18.85
N GLY A 184 49.83 -44.56 -19.63
CA GLY A 184 49.00 -44.50 -20.83
C GLY A 184 47.51 -44.27 -20.55
N CYS A 185 47.14 -44.02 -19.30
CA CYS A 185 45.76 -43.71 -18.93
C CYS A 185 45.34 -42.31 -19.40
N ASP A 186 44.04 -42.15 -19.66
CA ASP A 186 43.40 -40.85 -19.90
C ASP A 186 43.82 -39.80 -18.84
N VAL A 187 43.87 -38.53 -19.22
CA VAL A 187 44.21 -37.42 -18.31
C VAL A 187 43.24 -37.32 -17.11
N ASN A 188 42.00 -37.76 -17.29
CA ASN A 188 40.96 -37.84 -16.26
C ASN A 188 40.89 -39.22 -15.60
N ALA A 189 41.86 -40.11 -15.84
CA ALA A 189 42.03 -41.37 -15.13
C ALA A 189 43.20 -41.32 -14.15
N LYS A 190 43.11 -42.12 -13.10
CA LYS A 190 44.20 -42.47 -12.21
C LYS A 190 44.79 -43.80 -12.66
N CYS A 191 46.11 -43.83 -12.85
CA CYS A 191 46.83 -45.08 -13.02
C CYS A 191 47.08 -45.76 -11.68
N SER A 192 46.93 -47.07 -11.65
CA SER A 192 47.40 -47.96 -10.58
C SER A 192 48.02 -49.21 -11.19
N ARG A 193 49.00 -49.80 -10.51
CA ARG A 193 49.55 -51.09 -10.91
C ARG A 193 48.70 -52.23 -10.38
N ASP A 194 48.30 -53.15 -11.25
CA ASP A 194 47.68 -54.41 -10.81
C ASP A 194 48.70 -55.28 -10.06
N THR A 195 48.36 -55.73 -8.86
CA THR A 195 49.31 -56.44 -7.98
C THR A 195 49.63 -57.87 -8.43
N LYS A 196 48.84 -58.45 -9.36
CA LYS A 196 49.05 -59.83 -9.86
C LYS A 196 49.82 -59.83 -11.17
N THR A 197 49.43 -58.96 -12.10
CA THR A 197 49.96 -58.91 -13.47
C THR A 197 51.05 -57.86 -13.64
N ASN A 198 51.19 -56.91 -12.69
CA ASN A 198 52.07 -55.74 -12.77
C ASN A 198 51.81 -54.81 -13.97
N VAL A 199 50.62 -54.89 -14.58
CA VAL A 199 50.21 -54.03 -15.69
C VAL A 199 49.55 -52.75 -15.16
N ALA A 200 49.62 -51.67 -15.94
CA ALA A 200 48.91 -50.42 -15.63
C ALA A 200 47.39 -50.62 -15.78
N VAL A 201 46.65 -50.23 -14.76
CA VAL A 201 45.18 -50.21 -14.71
C VAL A 201 44.73 -48.77 -14.56
N CYS A 202 43.84 -48.36 -15.45
CA CYS A 202 43.31 -47.00 -15.51
C CYS A 202 41.90 -46.97 -14.93
N THR A 203 41.70 -46.19 -13.87
CA THR A 203 40.38 -45.98 -13.28
C THR A 203 40.01 -44.51 -13.43
N CYS A 204 38.83 -44.22 -13.99
CA CYS A 204 38.38 -42.84 -14.13
C CYS A 204 38.32 -42.16 -12.76
N LYS A 205 38.76 -40.89 -12.72
CA LYS A 205 38.60 -40.04 -11.55
C LYS A 205 37.11 -39.85 -11.27
N PRO A 206 36.74 -39.56 -10.01
CA PRO A 206 35.37 -39.24 -9.68
C PRO A 206 34.79 -38.13 -10.58
N GLY A 207 33.53 -38.31 -11.00
CA GLY A 207 32.84 -37.43 -11.93
C GLY A 207 32.97 -37.83 -13.39
N PHE A 208 33.77 -38.85 -13.71
CA PHE A 208 33.95 -39.38 -15.06
C PHE A 208 33.58 -40.86 -15.15
N VAL A 209 33.09 -41.27 -16.32
CA VAL A 209 32.79 -42.67 -16.66
C VAL A 209 33.69 -43.14 -17.79
N ASN A 210 34.02 -44.43 -17.78
CA ASN A 210 34.74 -45.03 -18.90
C ASN A 210 33.79 -45.19 -20.10
N THR A 211 34.00 -44.40 -21.15
CA THR A 211 33.31 -44.51 -22.44
C THR A 211 34.13 -45.24 -23.50
N GLY A 212 35.36 -45.66 -23.15
CA GLY A 212 36.26 -46.42 -24.01
C GLY A 212 36.09 -47.93 -23.81
N SER A 213 37.20 -48.66 -23.92
CA SER A 213 37.25 -50.11 -23.65
C SER A 213 37.97 -50.40 -22.32
N ALA A 214 38.06 -51.68 -21.94
CA ALA A 214 38.82 -52.10 -20.77
C ALA A 214 40.34 -51.86 -20.92
N THR A 215 40.86 -51.86 -22.16
CA THR A 215 42.29 -51.69 -22.47
C THR A 215 42.64 -50.30 -22.99
N ASN A 216 41.64 -49.51 -23.38
CA ASN A 216 41.78 -48.12 -23.80
C ASN A 216 40.72 -47.28 -23.08
N VAL A 217 40.98 -47.00 -21.81
CA VAL A 217 40.05 -46.26 -20.93
C VAL A 217 39.98 -44.81 -21.40
N VAL A 218 38.76 -44.35 -21.70
CA VAL A 218 38.49 -42.95 -22.06
C VAL A 218 37.52 -42.40 -21.03
N CYS A 219 37.93 -41.37 -20.29
CA CYS A 219 37.16 -40.86 -19.17
C CYS A 219 36.38 -39.61 -19.57
N THR A 220 35.08 -39.78 -19.76
CA THR A 220 34.15 -38.71 -20.13
C THR A 220 33.31 -38.29 -18.94
N ALA A 221 33.10 -36.99 -18.75
CA ALA A 221 32.28 -36.49 -17.64
C ALA A 221 30.86 -37.10 -17.68
N HIS A 222 30.32 -37.56 -16.55
CA HIS A 222 29.02 -38.24 -16.48
C HIS A 222 27.92 -37.48 -17.21
N CYS A 223 27.78 -36.18 -16.93
CA CYS A 223 26.72 -35.34 -17.50
C CYS A 223 26.82 -35.15 -19.03
N LYS A 224 27.94 -35.50 -19.66
CA LYS A 224 28.10 -35.50 -21.13
C LYS A 224 27.59 -36.78 -21.77
N VAL A 225 27.46 -37.85 -21.00
CA VAL A 225 26.98 -39.16 -21.47
C VAL A 225 25.54 -39.32 -21.00
N ASN A 226 24.59 -39.32 -21.94
CA ASN A 226 23.15 -39.50 -21.65
C ASN A 226 22.63 -38.59 -20.50
N ASN A 227 23.11 -37.34 -20.42
CA ASN A 227 22.79 -36.38 -19.36
C ASN A 227 23.01 -36.94 -17.93
N GLY A 228 23.98 -37.82 -17.72
CA GLY A 228 24.23 -38.48 -16.43
C GLY A 228 23.09 -39.40 -15.97
N GLY A 229 22.17 -39.79 -16.85
CA GLY A 229 20.95 -40.53 -16.50
C GLY A 229 19.80 -39.64 -16.02
N CYS A 230 19.98 -38.32 -16.01
CA CYS A 230 18.93 -37.38 -15.65
C CYS A 230 17.85 -37.27 -16.75
N ASP A 231 16.61 -37.01 -16.33
CA ASP A 231 15.48 -36.69 -17.21
C ASP A 231 15.85 -35.58 -18.22
N ALA A 232 15.22 -35.59 -19.41
CA ALA A 232 15.45 -34.57 -20.44
C ALA A 232 15.12 -33.13 -19.96
N ASN A 233 14.21 -33.00 -18.98
CA ASN A 233 13.85 -31.76 -18.33
C ASN A 233 14.65 -31.49 -17.05
N ALA A 234 15.73 -32.24 -16.81
CA ALA A 234 16.69 -31.99 -15.73
C ALA A 234 18.04 -31.51 -16.25
N VAL A 235 18.75 -30.80 -15.38
CA VAL A 235 20.17 -30.44 -15.53
C VAL A 235 20.97 -31.38 -14.63
N CYS A 236 21.94 -32.07 -15.24
CA CYS A 236 22.90 -32.88 -14.52
C CYS A 236 24.04 -32.02 -13.97
N ALA A 237 24.43 -32.30 -12.73
CA ALA A 237 25.64 -31.80 -12.11
C ALA A 237 26.38 -32.92 -11.38
N ASN A 238 27.69 -32.79 -11.22
CA ASN A 238 28.45 -33.70 -10.36
C ASN A 238 28.12 -33.41 -8.90
N ASP A 239 27.91 -34.46 -8.11
CA ASP A 239 27.72 -34.35 -6.67
C ASP A 239 29.04 -33.88 -6.02
N LYS A 240 28.95 -32.85 -5.16
CA LYS A 240 30.11 -32.30 -4.46
C LYS A 240 30.53 -33.13 -3.26
N GLU A 241 29.60 -33.89 -2.67
CA GLU A 241 29.85 -34.72 -1.47
C GLU A 241 30.25 -36.15 -1.85
N ASN A 242 29.66 -36.68 -2.93
CA ASN A 242 30.02 -37.98 -3.48
C ASN A 242 30.34 -37.87 -4.96
N THR A 243 31.59 -37.54 -5.27
CA THR A 243 32.04 -37.28 -6.63
C THR A 243 31.87 -38.45 -7.60
N ASP A 244 31.57 -39.66 -7.13
CA ASP A 244 31.24 -40.80 -8.00
C ASP A 244 29.77 -40.79 -8.48
N ASN A 245 29.00 -39.76 -8.11
CA ASN A 245 27.57 -39.68 -8.37
C ASN A 245 27.17 -38.38 -9.06
N THR A 246 26.00 -38.39 -9.70
CA THR A 246 25.39 -37.19 -10.31
C THR A 246 24.13 -36.77 -9.59
N ILE A 247 23.87 -35.46 -9.59
CA ILE A 247 22.65 -34.85 -9.08
C ILE A 247 21.85 -34.32 -10.27
N CYS A 248 20.58 -34.72 -10.33
CA CYS A 248 19.64 -34.26 -11.34
C CYS A 248 18.71 -33.18 -10.76
N THR A 249 18.80 -31.96 -11.26
CA THR A 249 17.92 -30.85 -10.84
C THR A 249 16.95 -30.50 -11.95
N CYS A 250 15.64 -30.55 -11.69
CA CYS A 250 14.65 -30.19 -12.70
C CYS A 250 14.80 -28.73 -13.14
N LYS A 251 14.65 -28.50 -14.45
CA LYS A 251 14.62 -27.16 -15.04
C LYS A 251 13.44 -26.36 -14.48
N PRO A 252 13.48 -25.01 -14.51
CA PRO A 252 12.35 -24.19 -14.10
C PRO A 252 11.05 -24.62 -14.79
N GLY A 253 9.95 -24.69 -14.02
CA GLY A 253 8.66 -25.17 -14.50
C GLY A 253 8.42 -26.67 -14.36
N PHE A 254 9.41 -27.43 -13.90
CA PHE A 254 9.27 -28.86 -13.64
C PHE A 254 9.55 -29.17 -12.17
N THR A 255 8.79 -30.12 -11.62
CA THR A 255 8.95 -30.63 -10.26
C THR A 255 9.44 -32.06 -10.31
N ASN A 256 10.41 -32.40 -9.46
CA ASN A 256 10.87 -33.78 -9.33
C ASN A 256 9.78 -34.62 -8.64
N THR A 257 9.18 -35.55 -9.38
CA THR A 257 8.22 -36.54 -8.89
C THR A 257 8.84 -37.93 -8.71
N GLY A 258 10.13 -38.08 -9.05
CA GLY A 258 10.90 -39.31 -8.91
C GLY A 258 11.78 -39.28 -7.66
N SER A 259 12.93 -39.95 -7.72
CA SER A 259 13.93 -39.93 -6.64
C SER A 259 14.97 -38.85 -6.88
N ILE A 260 15.82 -38.54 -5.89
CA ILE A 260 16.91 -37.57 -6.07
C ILE A 260 18.00 -38.05 -7.04
N ARG A 261 18.14 -39.38 -7.21
CA ARG A 261 19.17 -40.01 -8.06
C ARG A 261 18.66 -40.30 -9.47
N ASN A 262 17.36 -40.56 -9.61
CA ASN A 262 16.64 -40.69 -10.88
C ASN A 262 15.48 -39.70 -10.84
N ALA A 263 15.79 -38.42 -11.06
CA ALA A 263 14.77 -37.39 -11.07
C ALA A 263 13.82 -37.66 -12.23
N THR A 264 12.52 -37.59 -11.96
CA THR A 264 11.49 -37.58 -13.00
C THR A 264 10.89 -36.19 -12.98
N CYS A 265 11.16 -35.42 -14.02
CA CYS A 265 10.79 -34.01 -14.04
C CYS A 265 9.44 -33.85 -14.74
N THR A 266 8.39 -33.77 -13.93
CA THR A 266 7.02 -33.58 -14.41
C THR A 266 6.68 -32.10 -14.43
N ASP A 267 5.93 -31.65 -15.44
CA ASP A 267 5.38 -30.30 -15.53
C ASP A 267 4.70 -29.92 -14.19
N SER A 268 5.23 -28.87 -13.56
CA SER A 268 4.78 -28.43 -12.25
C SER A 268 3.29 -28.08 -12.23
N CYS A 269 2.71 -27.57 -13.33
CA CYS A 269 1.28 -27.24 -13.38
C CYS A 269 0.38 -28.48 -13.33
N LYS A 270 0.88 -29.66 -13.74
CA LYS A 270 0.16 -30.93 -13.60
C LYS A 270 0.23 -31.51 -12.18
N VAL A 271 1.19 -31.07 -11.39
CA VAL A 271 1.40 -31.53 -10.02
C VAL A 271 0.88 -30.49 -9.03
N LYS A 272 -0.26 -30.77 -8.39
CA LYS A 272 -0.89 -29.87 -7.41
C LYS A 272 -1.02 -28.42 -7.93
N ASN A 273 -1.39 -28.25 -9.20
CA ASN A 273 -1.57 -26.94 -9.85
C ASN A 273 -0.34 -26.02 -9.72
N GLY A 274 0.89 -26.56 -9.70
CA GLY A 274 2.11 -25.77 -9.52
C GLY A 274 2.23 -25.09 -8.16
N GLY A 275 1.42 -25.46 -7.18
CA GLY A 275 1.31 -24.75 -5.90
C GLY A 275 0.50 -23.45 -5.99
N CYS A 276 -0.16 -23.18 -7.12
CA CYS A 276 -1.05 -22.04 -7.27
C CYS A 276 -2.33 -22.21 -6.42
N ASP A 277 -2.89 -21.09 -5.98
CA ASP A 277 -4.21 -21.01 -5.35
C ASP A 277 -5.28 -21.77 -6.17
N ALA A 278 -6.30 -22.32 -5.51
CA ALA A 278 -7.39 -23.03 -6.18
C ALA A 278 -8.16 -22.13 -7.18
N ASN A 279 -8.18 -20.82 -6.97
CA ASN A 279 -8.76 -19.82 -7.86
C ASN A 279 -7.72 -19.18 -8.80
N ALA A 280 -6.55 -19.80 -8.97
CA ALA A 280 -5.53 -19.40 -9.92
C ALA A 280 -5.31 -20.48 -10.98
N LYS A 281 -5.06 -20.02 -12.21
CA LYS A 281 -4.56 -20.85 -13.29
C LYS A 281 -3.04 -20.91 -13.25
N CYS A 282 -2.51 -22.13 -13.19
CA CYS A 282 -1.08 -22.36 -13.39
C CYS A 282 -0.71 -22.23 -14.89
N SER A 283 0.43 -21.60 -15.14
CA SER A 283 1.04 -21.44 -16.46
C SER A 283 2.56 -21.33 -16.31
N HIS A 284 3.28 -21.26 -17.43
CA HIS A 284 4.72 -21.02 -17.44
C HIS A 284 5.02 -19.60 -17.89
N ASP A 285 5.96 -18.95 -17.21
CA ASP A 285 6.51 -17.67 -17.65
C ASP A 285 7.28 -17.84 -18.97
N SER A 286 7.02 -16.98 -19.96
CA SER A 286 7.57 -17.15 -21.31
C SER A 286 9.08 -16.92 -21.42
N LYS A 287 9.72 -16.28 -20.43
CA LYS A 287 11.16 -16.00 -20.44
C LYS A 287 11.95 -17.01 -19.61
N THR A 288 11.42 -17.37 -18.45
CA THR A 288 12.12 -18.20 -17.46
C THR A 288 11.62 -19.64 -17.41
N ASN A 289 10.46 -19.94 -18.03
CA ASN A 289 9.70 -21.18 -17.89
C ASN A 289 9.24 -21.51 -16.46
N ALA A 290 9.49 -20.62 -15.49
CA ALA A 290 9.07 -20.80 -14.11
C ALA A 290 7.54 -20.85 -13.98
N VAL A 291 7.06 -21.50 -12.92
CA VAL A 291 5.63 -21.53 -12.60
C VAL A 291 5.12 -20.11 -12.39
N LYS A 292 4.04 -19.77 -13.10
CA LYS A 292 3.35 -18.51 -13.03
C LYS A 292 1.87 -18.75 -12.73
N CYS A 293 1.46 -18.35 -11.55
CA CYS A 293 0.07 -18.39 -11.12
C CYS A 293 -0.64 -17.08 -11.50
N THR A 294 -1.76 -17.18 -12.21
CA THR A 294 -2.59 -16.01 -12.55
C THR A 294 -3.99 -16.24 -11.99
N CYS A 295 -4.50 -15.30 -11.18
CA CYS A 295 -5.86 -15.42 -10.66
C CYS A 295 -6.87 -15.53 -11.80
N ASN A 296 -7.85 -16.42 -11.62
CA ASN A 296 -8.97 -16.55 -12.55
C ASN A 296 -9.75 -15.24 -12.61
N THR A 297 -10.42 -14.98 -13.74
CA THR A 297 -11.25 -13.78 -13.91
C THR A 297 -12.24 -13.64 -12.77
N GLY A 298 -12.32 -12.45 -12.17
CA GLY A 298 -13.13 -12.19 -10.97
C GLY A 298 -12.35 -12.29 -9.65
N TYR A 299 -11.12 -12.78 -9.65
CA TYR A 299 -10.27 -12.83 -8.47
C TYR A 299 -9.07 -11.89 -8.59
N THR A 300 -8.67 -11.29 -7.48
CA THR A 300 -7.52 -10.39 -7.38
C THR A 300 -6.46 -11.02 -6.50
N ASN A 301 -5.18 -10.87 -6.89
CA ASN A 301 -4.06 -11.35 -6.07
C ASN A 301 -3.91 -10.46 -4.83
N THR A 302 -4.10 -11.03 -3.65
CA THR A 302 -3.92 -10.38 -2.34
C THR A 302 -2.70 -10.93 -1.60
N GLY A 303 -1.99 -11.90 -2.18
CA GLY A 303 -0.77 -12.45 -1.62
C GLY A 303 0.42 -11.51 -1.73
N ALA A 304 1.48 -11.80 -0.97
CA ALA A 304 2.72 -11.03 -0.96
C ALA A 304 3.86 -11.80 -1.65
N GLY A 305 4.70 -11.06 -2.38
CA GLY A 305 5.85 -11.64 -3.10
C GLY A 305 5.44 -12.65 -4.16
N SER A 306 6.06 -13.83 -4.16
CA SER A 306 5.81 -14.90 -5.15
C SER A 306 4.62 -15.78 -4.83
N ASN A 307 4.02 -15.66 -3.64
CA ASN A 307 2.85 -16.45 -3.23
C ASN A 307 1.58 -15.76 -3.72
N VAL A 308 0.97 -16.32 -4.76
CA VAL A 308 -0.30 -15.83 -5.30
C VAL A 308 -1.45 -16.36 -4.45
N THR A 309 -2.23 -15.46 -3.87
CA THR A 309 -3.47 -15.77 -3.15
C THR A 309 -4.62 -15.05 -3.83
N CYS A 310 -5.59 -15.79 -4.33
CA CYS A 310 -6.64 -15.24 -5.17
C CYS A 310 -7.91 -15.05 -4.35
N THR A 311 -8.21 -13.80 -4.02
CA THR A 311 -9.42 -13.42 -3.29
C THR A 311 -10.46 -12.86 -4.26
N ASP A 312 -11.73 -13.19 -4.03
CA ASP A 312 -12.86 -12.61 -4.74
C ASP A 312 -12.71 -11.08 -4.79
N SER A 313 -12.71 -10.53 -6.01
CA SER A 313 -12.45 -9.10 -6.24
C SER A 313 -13.51 -8.21 -5.60
N CYS A 314 -14.76 -8.66 -5.48
CA CYS A 314 -15.80 -7.88 -4.81
C CYS A 314 -15.56 -7.76 -3.29
N LYS A 315 -14.78 -8.67 -2.69
CA LYS A 315 -14.37 -8.56 -1.28
C LYS A 315 -13.17 -7.63 -1.08
N VAL A 316 -12.40 -7.38 -2.14
CA VAL A 316 -11.22 -6.53 -2.10
C VAL A 316 -11.60 -5.13 -2.60
N LYS A 317 -11.63 -4.15 -1.69
CA LYS A 317 -11.99 -2.74 -2.02
C LYS A 317 -13.29 -2.63 -2.85
N ASN A 318 -14.30 -3.45 -2.52
CA ASN A 318 -15.59 -3.50 -3.21
C ASN A 318 -15.48 -3.71 -4.74
N GLY A 319 -14.47 -4.43 -5.23
CA GLY A 319 -14.24 -4.63 -6.67
C GLY A 319 -13.91 -3.36 -7.44
N GLY A 320 -13.50 -2.29 -6.75
CA GLY A 320 -13.32 -0.96 -7.34
C GLY A 320 -14.63 -0.19 -7.56
N CYS A 321 -15.77 -0.71 -7.09
CA CYS A 321 -17.04 -0.03 -7.16
C CYS A 321 -17.12 1.13 -6.17
N ASP A 322 -17.90 2.17 -6.52
CA ASP A 322 -18.27 3.25 -5.62
C ASP A 322 -18.82 2.74 -4.29
N ILE A 323 -18.65 3.50 -3.21
CA ILE A 323 -19.11 3.13 -1.87
C ILE A 323 -20.64 2.89 -1.79
N ASN A 324 -21.40 3.56 -2.66
CA ASN A 324 -22.85 3.42 -2.80
C ASN A 324 -23.25 2.44 -3.92
N ALA A 325 -22.30 1.67 -4.46
CA ALA A 325 -22.55 0.58 -5.39
C ALA A 325 -22.42 -0.79 -4.69
N ILE A 326 -23.14 -1.76 -5.21
CA ILE A 326 -23.01 -3.18 -4.92
C ILE A 326 -22.12 -3.80 -5.99
N CYS A 327 -21.03 -4.43 -5.57
CA CYS A 327 -20.22 -5.26 -6.46
C CYS A 327 -20.85 -6.64 -6.63
N SER A 328 -20.90 -7.12 -7.88
CA SER A 328 -21.34 -8.47 -8.23
C SER A 328 -20.49 -9.02 -9.38
N HIS A 329 -20.59 -10.31 -9.67
CA HIS A 329 -19.91 -10.88 -10.83
C HIS A 329 -20.82 -10.91 -12.06
N ASN A 330 -20.31 -10.40 -13.17
CA ASN A 330 -21.01 -10.48 -14.44
C ASN A 330 -21.19 -11.95 -14.85
N LYS A 331 -22.42 -12.34 -15.18
CA LYS A 331 -22.78 -13.75 -15.47
C LYS A 331 -22.02 -14.37 -16.65
N LYS A 332 -21.52 -13.57 -17.60
CA LYS A 332 -20.82 -14.06 -18.80
C LYS A 332 -19.29 -14.04 -18.65
N THR A 333 -18.75 -12.99 -18.07
CA THR A 333 -17.30 -12.76 -18.00
C THR A 333 -16.69 -13.05 -16.64
N ASN A 334 -17.53 -13.18 -15.60
CA ASN A 334 -17.14 -13.23 -14.18
C ASN A 334 -16.35 -12.01 -13.69
N LEU A 335 -16.28 -10.92 -14.48
CA LEU A 335 -15.65 -9.68 -14.05
C LEU A 335 -16.52 -8.96 -12.99
N PRO A 336 -15.91 -8.18 -12.08
CA PRO A 336 -16.64 -7.29 -11.20
C PRO A 336 -17.52 -6.33 -11.98
N GLU A 337 -18.79 -6.26 -11.59
CA GLU A 337 -19.82 -5.40 -12.16
C GLU A 337 -20.51 -4.64 -11.02
N CYS A 338 -20.50 -3.32 -11.13
CA CYS A 338 -21.00 -2.41 -10.11
C CYS A 338 -22.41 -1.96 -10.44
N THR A 339 -23.35 -2.14 -9.51
CA THR A 339 -24.72 -1.62 -9.64
C THR A 339 -25.01 -0.69 -8.48
N CYS A 340 -25.53 0.52 -8.73
CA CYS A 340 -25.88 1.44 -7.66
C CYS A 340 -26.93 0.84 -6.72
N LYS A 341 -26.73 1.05 -5.41
CA LYS A 341 -27.73 0.71 -4.39
C LYS A 341 -29.03 1.46 -4.68
N THR A 342 -30.15 0.91 -4.25
CA THR A 342 -31.47 1.56 -4.33
C THR A 342 -31.38 3.01 -3.82
N GLY A 343 -31.99 3.96 -4.53
CA GLY A 343 -31.91 5.39 -4.22
C GLY A 343 -30.72 6.14 -4.84
N TYR A 344 -29.73 5.44 -5.41
CA TYR A 344 -28.62 6.05 -6.14
C TYR A 344 -28.74 5.79 -7.64
N THR A 345 -28.29 6.75 -8.45
CA THR A 345 -28.26 6.64 -9.91
C THR A 345 -26.83 6.72 -10.42
N ASN A 346 -26.53 5.95 -11.47
CA ASN A 346 -25.20 5.97 -12.08
C ASN A 346 -25.02 7.26 -12.88
N THR A 347 -24.10 8.10 -12.42
CA THR A 347 -23.69 9.36 -13.06
C THR A 347 -22.34 9.25 -13.76
N GLY A 348 -21.67 8.10 -13.66
CA GLY A 348 -20.42 7.80 -14.33
C GLY A 348 -20.61 7.09 -15.68
N CYS A 349 -19.62 6.31 -16.09
CA CYS A 349 -19.65 5.49 -17.31
C CYS A 349 -19.71 3.99 -16.99
N SER A 350 -19.93 3.13 -17.99
CA SER A 350 -20.07 1.68 -17.79
C SER A 350 -18.84 1.02 -17.16
N SER A 351 -17.64 1.59 -17.35
CA SER A 351 -16.38 1.10 -16.78
C SER A 351 -15.98 1.77 -15.46
N ASN A 352 -16.69 2.83 -15.05
CA ASN A 352 -16.44 3.56 -13.80
C ASN A 352 -17.78 4.09 -13.26
N VAL A 353 -18.48 3.23 -12.53
CA VAL A 353 -19.80 3.51 -11.98
C VAL A 353 -19.67 4.46 -10.79
N ILE A 354 -20.31 5.63 -10.88
CA ILE A 354 -20.34 6.64 -9.83
C ILE A 354 -21.79 6.79 -9.38
N CYS A 355 -22.06 6.39 -8.14
CA CYS A 355 -23.42 6.36 -7.60
C CYS A 355 -23.71 7.63 -6.83
N THR A 356 -24.45 8.53 -7.49
CA THR A 356 -24.90 9.79 -6.89
C THR A 356 -26.33 9.63 -6.40
N ASP A 357 -26.64 10.24 -5.26
CA ASP A 357 -27.99 10.34 -4.72
C ASP A 357 -28.97 10.78 -5.82
N SER A 358 -29.99 9.95 -6.08
CA SER A 358 -30.93 10.19 -7.17
C SER A 358 -31.72 11.47 -6.99
N CYS A 359 -32.03 11.89 -5.75
CA CYS A 359 -32.76 13.14 -5.52
C CYS A 359 -31.94 14.38 -5.90
N LYS A 360 -30.59 14.29 -5.90
CA LYS A 360 -29.71 15.36 -6.39
C LYS A 360 -29.63 15.42 -7.91
N VAL A 361 -29.92 14.31 -8.58
CA VAL A 361 -29.87 14.21 -10.05
C VAL A 361 -31.27 14.34 -10.62
N LYS A 362 -31.56 15.47 -11.27
CA LYS A 362 -32.88 15.73 -11.91
C LYS A 362 -34.07 15.47 -10.95
N ASN A 363 -33.94 15.86 -9.68
CA ASN A 363 -34.97 15.68 -8.64
C ASN A 363 -35.49 14.24 -8.53
N GLY A 364 -34.63 13.22 -8.70
CA GLY A 364 -35.04 11.80 -8.66
C GLY A 364 -35.96 11.36 -9.79
N GLY A 365 -36.13 12.17 -10.83
CA GLY A 365 -37.15 11.96 -11.86
C GLY A 365 -38.57 12.36 -11.40
N CYS A 366 -38.71 13.01 -10.25
CA CYS A 366 -39.99 13.52 -9.77
C CYS A 366 -40.46 14.72 -10.63
N GLY A 367 -41.75 14.75 -10.96
CA GLY A 367 -42.37 15.79 -11.79
C GLY A 367 -42.39 17.18 -11.14
N SER A 368 -42.92 18.19 -11.83
CA SER A 368 -43.04 19.56 -11.30
C SER A 368 -43.90 19.63 -10.02
N ASN A 369 -43.57 20.56 -9.12
CA ASN A 369 -44.25 20.77 -7.83
C ASN A 369 -44.17 19.57 -6.86
N THR A 370 -43.09 18.79 -6.96
CA THR A 370 -42.77 17.70 -6.04
C THR A 370 -41.44 17.95 -5.34
N VAL A 371 -41.28 17.36 -4.17
CA VAL A 371 -40.01 17.17 -3.48
C VAL A 371 -39.60 15.70 -3.57
N CYS A 372 -38.35 15.46 -3.96
CA CYS A 372 -37.75 14.13 -3.91
C CYS A 372 -37.22 13.84 -2.50
N THR A 373 -37.55 12.67 -1.99
CA THR A 373 -37.07 12.14 -0.71
C THR A 373 -36.75 10.66 -0.85
N HIS A 374 -36.08 10.07 0.13
CA HIS A 374 -35.89 8.62 0.20
C HIS A 374 -36.89 7.97 1.15
N ASP A 375 -37.44 6.83 0.74
CA ASP A 375 -38.22 5.99 1.64
C ASP A 375 -37.37 5.47 2.81
N MET A 376 -37.89 5.52 4.03
CA MET A 376 -37.11 5.19 5.23
C MET A 376 -36.75 3.70 5.35
N THR A 377 -37.43 2.82 4.63
CA THR A 377 -37.23 1.37 4.72
C THR A 377 -36.45 0.81 3.53
N THR A 378 -36.78 1.27 2.33
CA THR A 378 -36.20 0.75 1.08
C THR A 378 -35.13 1.67 0.48
N TYR A 379 -35.02 2.91 0.97
CA TYR A 379 -34.22 3.98 0.39
C TYR A 379 -34.57 4.32 -1.07
N ALA A 380 -35.69 3.80 -1.58
CA ALA A 380 -36.17 4.11 -2.92
C ALA A 380 -36.54 5.59 -3.03
N VAL A 381 -36.41 6.14 -4.25
CA VAL A 381 -36.86 7.49 -4.55
C VAL A 381 -38.37 7.58 -4.31
N LYS A 382 -38.77 8.57 -3.51
CA LYS A 382 -40.14 8.88 -3.16
C LYS A 382 -40.43 10.34 -3.47
N CYS A 383 -41.31 10.57 -4.43
CA CYS A 383 -41.80 11.89 -4.79
C CYS A 383 -43.00 12.25 -3.89
N THR A 384 -42.99 13.44 -3.29
CA THR A 384 -44.12 13.95 -2.50
C THR A 384 -44.53 15.31 -3.05
N CYS A 385 -45.83 15.60 -3.11
CA CYS A 385 -46.27 16.92 -3.54
C CYS A 385 -45.83 18.00 -2.57
N ASN A 386 -45.43 19.16 -3.11
CA ASN A 386 -45.19 20.34 -2.30
C ASN A 386 -46.47 20.75 -1.56
N THR A 387 -46.34 21.41 -0.41
CA THR A 387 -47.48 21.94 0.35
C THR A 387 -48.39 22.80 -0.54
N GLY A 388 -49.70 22.56 -0.47
CA GLY A 388 -50.70 23.20 -1.33
C GLY A 388 -50.99 22.47 -2.65
N TYR A 389 -50.34 21.32 -2.88
CA TYR A 389 -50.62 20.45 -4.01
C TYR A 389 -51.05 19.06 -3.52
N VAL A 390 -51.95 18.42 -4.27
CA VAL A 390 -52.47 17.08 -3.99
C VAL A 390 -52.06 16.12 -5.10
N ASN A 391 -51.67 14.90 -4.72
CA ASN A 391 -51.35 13.86 -5.70
C ASN A 391 -52.64 13.37 -6.36
N THR A 392 -52.74 13.57 -7.67
CA THR A 392 -53.84 13.10 -8.53
C THR A 392 -53.44 11.91 -9.42
N GLY A 393 -52.17 11.50 -9.34
CA GLY A 393 -51.63 10.33 -10.02
C GLY A 393 -51.73 9.06 -9.19
N THR A 394 -50.85 8.09 -9.48
CA THR A 394 -50.71 6.86 -8.68
C THR A 394 -49.57 7.00 -7.68
N ASN A 395 -49.42 6.05 -6.76
CA ASN A 395 -48.28 6.03 -5.83
C ASN A 395 -46.93 5.88 -6.56
N SER A 396 -46.92 5.24 -7.73
CA SER A 396 -45.70 5.03 -8.54
C SER A 396 -45.46 6.12 -9.59
N SER A 397 -46.41 7.03 -9.79
CA SER A 397 -46.32 8.14 -10.74
C SER A 397 -47.07 9.35 -10.17
N VAL A 398 -46.36 10.10 -9.32
CA VAL A 398 -46.92 11.21 -8.55
C VAL A 398 -47.15 12.41 -9.46
N VAL A 399 -48.41 12.86 -9.54
CA VAL A 399 -48.84 14.02 -10.35
C VAL A 399 -49.49 15.04 -9.43
N CYS A 400 -48.78 16.12 -9.15
CA CYS A 400 -49.20 17.14 -8.19
C CYS A 400 -49.99 18.25 -8.88
N LYS A 401 -51.27 18.37 -8.53
CA LYS A 401 -52.14 19.48 -8.97
C LYS A 401 -52.43 20.41 -7.81
N ASP A 402 -52.66 21.69 -8.14
CA ASP A 402 -53.03 22.69 -7.15
C ASP A 402 -54.31 22.23 -6.44
N VAL A 403 -54.28 22.19 -5.11
CA VAL A 403 -55.37 21.68 -4.29
C VAL A 403 -56.67 22.49 -4.48
N CYS A 404 -56.61 23.77 -4.83
CA CYS A 404 -57.82 24.56 -5.12
C CYS A 404 -58.48 24.16 -6.44
N THR A 405 -57.75 23.53 -7.36
CA THR A 405 -58.32 23.01 -8.63
C THR A 405 -58.98 21.64 -8.46
N VAL A 406 -58.78 20.99 -7.30
CA VAL A 406 -59.30 19.66 -7.00
C VAL A 406 -60.26 19.78 -5.82
N ASN A 407 -61.56 19.62 -6.08
CA ASN A 407 -62.61 19.72 -5.05
C ASN A 407 -62.58 21.05 -4.25
N ASN A 408 -62.26 22.17 -4.91
CA ASN A 408 -62.17 23.52 -4.30
C ASN A 408 -61.30 23.56 -3.02
N GLY A 409 -60.25 22.76 -2.93
CA GLY A 409 -59.40 22.68 -1.73
C GLY A 409 -60.08 22.13 -0.48
N GLY A 410 -61.27 21.52 -0.61
CA GLY A 410 -62.12 21.14 0.51
C GLY A 410 -62.91 22.31 1.12
N CYS A 411 -62.89 23.49 0.50
CA CYS A 411 -63.73 24.62 0.87
C CYS A 411 -65.20 24.34 0.51
N GLY A 412 -66.14 24.84 1.33
CA GLY A 412 -67.57 24.74 1.05
C GLY A 412 -67.97 25.36 -0.29
N ALA A 413 -69.13 25.00 -0.83
CA ALA A 413 -69.56 25.36 -2.20
C ALA A 413 -69.50 26.86 -2.54
N ASN A 414 -69.56 27.74 -1.51
CA ASN A 414 -69.56 29.20 -1.65
C ASN A 414 -68.34 29.88 -1.01
N ALA A 415 -67.30 29.11 -0.66
CA ALA A 415 -66.04 29.66 -0.14
C ALA A 415 -64.99 29.74 -1.25
N ILE A 416 -64.24 30.84 -1.26
CA ILE A 416 -63.13 31.03 -2.21
C ILE A 416 -61.90 30.30 -1.67
N CYS A 417 -61.41 29.31 -2.42
CA CYS A 417 -60.15 28.64 -2.13
C CYS A 417 -58.97 29.50 -2.60
N SER A 418 -58.04 29.78 -1.69
CA SER A 418 -56.77 30.44 -1.99
C SER A 418 -55.62 29.76 -1.25
N ARG A 419 -54.38 29.96 -1.71
CA ARG A 419 -53.18 29.49 -1.02
C ARG A 419 -52.58 30.60 -0.17
N SER A 420 -52.24 30.29 1.07
CA SER A 420 -51.49 31.20 1.94
C SER A 420 -50.13 31.51 1.32
N SER A 421 -49.79 32.79 1.17
CA SER A 421 -48.50 33.23 0.63
C SER A 421 -47.31 32.87 1.52
N SER A 422 -47.53 32.62 2.83
CA SER A 422 -46.48 32.28 3.79
C SER A 422 -46.28 30.78 4.01
N THR A 423 -47.34 29.97 3.90
CA THR A 423 -47.30 28.54 4.25
C THR A 423 -47.69 27.61 3.11
N GLY A 424 -48.26 28.13 2.01
CA GLY A 424 -48.81 27.31 0.92
C GLY A 424 -50.06 26.51 1.28
N ALA A 425 -50.54 26.62 2.53
CA ALA A 425 -51.74 25.92 3.00
C ALA A 425 -53.02 26.50 2.37
N VAL A 426 -54.06 25.65 2.30
CA VAL A 426 -55.39 26.05 1.82
C VAL A 426 -56.03 27.03 2.80
N LYS A 427 -56.56 28.14 2.27
CA LYS A 427 -57.36 29.12 2.98
C LYS A 427 -58.70 29.27 2.28
N CYS A 428 -59.78 29.05 3.03
CA CYS A 428 -61.16 29.28 2.58
C CYS A 428 -61.64 30.61 3.16
N THR A 429 -62.09 31.54 2.31
CA THR A 429 -62.65 32.85 2.75
C THR A 429 -64.09 33.03 2.26
N TYR A 430 -64.91 33.72 3.05
CA TYR A 430 -66.34 34.00 2.78
C TYR A 430 -66.58 35.51 2.54
N GLU A 431 -67.67 35.85 1.85
CA GLU A 431 -67.90 37.19 1.26
C GLU A 431 -68.08 38.36 2.26
N CYS A 432 -68.76 38.22 3.42
CA CYS A 432 -68.92 39.34 4.38
C CYS A 432 -67.60 39.78 5.05
N GLU A 433 -66.53 38.97 4.99
CA GLU A 433 -65.21 39.32 5.56
C GLU A 433 -64.41 40.27 4.65
N VAL A 434 -64.92 40.54 3.44
CA VAL A 434 -64.31 41.43 2.46
C VAL A 434 -65.31 42.57 2.15
N ASP A 435 -64.88 43.82 2.32
CA ASP A 435 -65.66 45.04 1.98
C ASP A 435 -67.10 45.09 2.56
N ASN A 436 -67.29 44.57 3.79
CA ASN A 436 -68.60 44.51 4.48
C ASN A 436 -69.71 43.90 3.58
N GLY A 437 -69.36 42.93 2.73
CA GLY A 437 -70.26 42.27 1.77
C GLY A 437 -71.00 43.23 0.82
N GLY A 438 -70.46 44.43 0.58
CA GLY A 438 -71.08 45.46 -0.26
C GLY A 438 -72.21 46.24 0.42
N CYS A 439 -72.37 46.14 1.75
CA CYS A 439 -73.43 46.84 2.48
C CYS A 439 -73.15 48.36 2.64
N PRO A 440 -74.16 49.24 2.48
CA PRO A 440 -74.00 50.69 2.46
C PRO A 440 -73.52 51.31 3.78
N TYR A 441 -73.03 52.56 3.75
CA TYR A 441 -72.56 53.29 4.93
C TYR A 441 -73.64 53.35 6.05
N ASN A 442 -73.21 53.23 7.31
CA ASN A 442 -74.07 53.06 8.50
C ASN A 442 -74.93 51.78 8.53
N SER A 443 -74.59 50.74 7.76
CA SER A 443 -75.18 49.40 7.86
C SER A 443 -74.16 48.32 8.22
N VAL A 444 -74.63 47.12 8.53
CA VAL A 444 -73.84 45.92 8.86
C VAL A 444 -74.24 44.73 7.96
N CYS A 445 -73.25 43.95 7.54
CA CYS A 445 -73.40 42.69 6.79
C CYS A 445 -73.72 41.53 7.73
N SER A 446 -74.72 40.74 7.39
CA SER A 446 -74.99 39.43 8.00
C SER A 446 -75.45 38.44 6.92
N HIS A 447 -75.56 37.16 7.27
CA HIS A 447 -76.05 36.13 6.34
C HIS A 447 -77.40 35.59 6.78
N ASP A 448 -78.26 35.31 5.80
CA ASP A 448 -79.49 34.53 6.04
C ASP A 448 -79.12 33.11 6.48
N ALA A 449 -79.68 32.65 7.59
CA ALA A 449 -79.31 31.36 8.19
C ALA A 449 -79.68 30.13 7.35
N LYS A 450 -80.51 30.28 6.29
CA LYS A 450 -80.97 29.16 5.45
C LYS A 450 -80.44 29.24 4.02
N THR A 451 -80.41 30.44 3.46
CA THR A 451 -80.02 30.68 2.06
C THR A 451 -78.60 31.21 1.94
N PHE A 452 -77.97 31.61 3.05
CA PHE A 452 -76.65 32.27 3.10
C PHE A 452 -76.55 33.54 2.27
N ALA A 453 -77.68 34.08 1.80
CA ALA A 453 -77.73 35.36 1.09
C ALA A 453 -77.23 36.48 2.01
N THR A 454 -76.47 37.42 1.43
CA THR A 454 -76.00 38.62 2.12
C THR A 454 -77.17 39.53 2.48
N ILE A 455 -77.30 39.84 3.77
CA ILE A 455 -78.30 40.73 4.34
C ILE A 455 -77.59 41.97 4.88
N CYS A 456 -78.04 43.15 4.45
CA CYS A 456 -77.60 44.43 5.01
C CYS A 456 -78.68 44.98 5.95
N SER A 457 -78.29 45.45 7.14
CA SER A 457 -79.22 46.07 8.11
C SER A 457 -78.62 47.31 8.77
N CYS A 458 -79.45 48.32 9.08
CA CYS A 458 -78.98 49.58 9.65
C CYS A 458 -78.37 49.41 11.05
N LYS A 459 -77.30 50.16 11.34
CA LYS A 459 -76.69 50.22 12.67
C LYS A 459 -77.65 50.84 13.69
N VAL A 460 -77.51 50.45 14.96
CA VAL A 460 -78.28 51.02 16.08
C VAL A 460 -78.08 52.54 16.14
N GLY A 461 -79.17 53.30 16.35
CA GLY A 461 -79.18 54.76 16.32
C GLY A 461 -79.48 55.37 14.95
N THR A 462 -79.62 54.55 13.91
CA THR A 462 -80.05 54.99 12.59
C THR A 462 -81.37 54.31 12.20
N THR A 463 -82.13 54.94 11.33
CA THR A 463 -83.41 54.41 10.82
C THR A 463 -83.35 54.31 9.31
N ASN A 464 -83.95 53.24 8.77
CA ASN A 464 -84.08 53.09 7.33
C ASN A 464 -85.09 54.12 6.78
N THR A 465 -84.60 55.10 6.04
CA THR A 465 -85.40 56.12 5.35
C THR A 465 -85.61 55.81 3.86
N GLY A 466 -85.02 54.72 3.38
CA GLY A 466 -85.11 54.31 1.97
C GLY A 466 -86.45 53.69 1.60
N ALA A 467 -86.78 53.75 0.31
CA ALA A 467 -87.99 53.12 -0.25
C ALA A 467 -87.94 51.58 -0.13
N LYS A 468 -89.11 50.91 -0.26
CA LYS A 468 -89.21 49.45 -0.28
C LYS A 468 -88.18 48.88 -1.29
N ASN A 469 -87.15 48.19 -0.77
CA ASN A 469 -86.04 47.53 -1.47
C ASN A 469 -84.71 48.33 -1.61
N LYS A 470 -84.58 49.49 -0.99
CA LYS A 470 -83.28 50.19 -0.88
C LYS A 470 -83.03 50.59 0.58
N LEU A 471 -81.99 50.02 1.19
CA LEU A 471 -81.59 50.38 2.55
C LEU A 471 -80.84 51.72 2.52
N VAL A 472 -81.39 52.74 3.19
CA VAL A 472 -80.72 54.03 3.42
C VAL A 472 -80.81 54.34 4.90
N CYS A 473 -79.68 54.31 5.61
CA CYS A 473 -79.64 54.49 7.06
C CYS A 473 -79.31 55.94 7.41
N THR A 474 -80.30 56.67 7.95
CA THR A 474 -80.17 58.07 8.39
C THR A 474 -80.22 58.15 9.92
N ASP A 475 -79.60 59.16 10.52
CA ASP A 475 -79.64 59.42 11.96
C ASP A 475 -81.09 59.56 12.46
N SER A 476 -81.43 58.86 13.54
CA SER A 476 -82.78 58.83 14.09
C SER A 476 -83.22 60.14 14.75
N CYS A 477 -82.34 60.98 15.29
CA CYS A 477 -82.73 62.27 15.89
C CYS A 477 -83.10 63.33 14.84
N GLU A 478 -82.56 63.25 13.62
CA GLU A 478 -82.90 64.14 12.52
C GLU A 478 -84.31 63.88 11.96
N VAL A 479 -84.86 62.69 12.22
CA VAL A 479 -86.18 62.27 11.75
C VAL A 479 -87.19 62.37 12.90
N LYS A 480 -88.15 63.29 12.79
CA LYS A 480 -89.25 63.48 13.78
C LYS A 480 -88.76 63.63 15.24
N ASN A 481 -87.63 64.33 15.44
CA ASN A 481 -87.03 64.56 16.76
C ASN A 481 -86.80 63.25 17.54
N GLY A 482 -86.47 62.16 16.85
CA GLY A 482 -86.29 60.83 17.44
C GLY A 482 -87.52 60.26 18.17
N GLY A 483 -88.71 60.81 17.94
CA GLY A 483 -89.93 60.45 18.67
C GLY A 483 -90.06 61.11 20.05
N CYS A 484 -89.22 62.10 20.39
CA CYS A 484 -89.28 62.83 21.65
C CYS A 484 -90.46 63.83 21.72
N ASP A 485 -91.00 64.04 22.92
CA ASP A 485 -92.06 65.03 23.20
C ASP A 485 -91.66 66.46 22.81
N ALA A 486 -92.65 67.28 22.41
CA ALA A 486 -92.42 68.64 21.90
C ALA A 486 -91.76 69.59 22.92
N ASN A 487 -91.91 69.34 24.22
CA ASN A 487 -91.27 70.09 25.29
C ASN A 487 -89.96 69.42 25.78
N SER A 488 -89.39 68.51 24.99
CA SER A 488 -88.12 67.82 25.23
C SER A 488 -87.13 67.95 24.04
N MET A 489 -85.86 67.55 24.24
CA MET A 489 -84.78 67.55 23.23
C MET A 489 -84.29 66.13 22.94
N CYS A 490 -84.00 65.80 21.66
CA CYS A 490 -83.42 64.51 21.22
C CYS A 490 -81.89 64.51 21.24
N SER A 491 -81.29 63.38 21.61
CA SER A 491 -79.85 63.11 21.62
C SER A 491 -79.57 61.59 21.49
N HIS A 492 -78.31 61.16 21.34
CA HIS A 492 -77.93 59.74 21.36
C HIS A 492 -77.28 59.34 22.69
N ASP A 493 -77.59 58.14 23.18
CA ASP A 493 -76.94 57.52 24.31
C ASP A 493 -75.49 57.12 23.97
N THR A 494 -74.53 57.53 24.78
CA THR A 494 -73.11 57.38 24.47
C THR A 494 -72.60 55.93 24.53
N ALA A 495 -73.34 55.00 25.17
CA ALA A 495 -72.92 53.61 25.29
C ALA A 495 -73.57 52.71 24.23
N THR A 496 -74.83 52.98 23.88
CA THR A 496 -75.64 52.12 23.01
C THR A 496 -75.94 52.74 21.65
N ASN A 497 -75.65 54.04 21.48
CA ASN A 497 -76.03 54.86 20.33
C ASN A 497 -77.55 54.96 20.10
N ALA A 498 -78.38 54.52 21.05
CA ALA A 498 -79.83 54.61 20.97
C ALA A 498 -80.34 56.06 21.19
N VAL A 499 -81.54 56.38 20.69
CA VAL A 499 -82.17 57.70 20.86
C VAL A 499 -82.56 57.97 22.33
N LYS A 500 -82.33 59.19 22.81
CA LYS A 500 -82.56 59.67 24.19
C LYS A 500 -83.19 61.07 24.24
N CYS A 501 -84.29 61.22 24.99
CA CYS A 501 -85.07 62.46 25.13
C CYS A 501 -84.90 63.15 26.51
N THR A 502 -84.93 64.50 26.63
CA THR A 502 -84.81 65.23 27.93
C THR A 502 -85.65 66.52 28.00
N CYS A 503 -86.37 66.80 29.12
CA CYS A 503 -87.29 67.95 29.27
C CYS A 503 -86.60 69.33 29.31
N LYS A 504 -87.25 70.35 28.74
CA LYS A 504 -86.86 71.77 28.79
C LYS A 504 -87.07 72.38 30.20
N THR A 505 -86.30 73.42 30.56
CA THR A 505 -86.31 74.05 31.90
C THR A 505 -87.68 74.63 32.30
N GLY A 506 -88.11 74.41 33.54
CA GLY A 506 -89.42 74.85 34.06
C GLY A 506 -90.55 73.84 33.84
N TYR A 507 -90.26 72.73 33.15
CA TYR A 507 -91.14 71.58 33.03
C TYR A 507 -90.51 70.37 33.71
N THR A 508 -91.32 69.58 34.41
CA THR A 508 -90.88 68.30 34.99
C THR A 508 -91.33 67.13 34.14
N ASN A 509 -90.49 66.09 33.99
CA ASN A 509 -90.87 64.87 33.30
C ASN A 509 -91.95 64.14 34.11
N THR A 510 -93.13 64.02 33.53
CA THR A 510 -94.29 63.31 34.08
C THR A 510 -94.66 62.08 33.25
N GLY A 511 -93.83 61.70 32.27
CA GLY A 511 -94.04 60.48 31.48
C GLY A 511 -93.68 59.20 32.24
N SER A 512 -94.21 58.05 31.77
CA SER A 512 -93.97 56.72 32.32
C SER A 512 -93.47 55.74 31.23
N ASN A 513 -92.82 54.64 31.63
CA ASN A 513 -92.26 53.60 30.74
C ASN A 513 -91.25 54.10 29.68
N GLY A 514 -90.32 54.97 30.09
CA GLY A 514 -89.25 55.44 29.20
C GLY A 514 -89.69 56.49 28.16
N HIS A 515 -90.98 56.84 28.13
CA HIS A 515 -91.49 57.96 27.35
C HIS A 515 -91.35 59.26 28.16
N VAL A 516 -90.74 60.29 27.57
CA VAL A 516 -90.55 61.61 28.22
C VAL A 516 -91.73 62.50 27.87
N THR A 517 -92.39 63.12 28.86
CA THR A 517 -93.52 64.07 28.70
C THR A 517 -93.40 65.18 29.76
N CYS A 518 -93.51 66.47 29.43
CA CYS A 518 -93.10 67.56 30.35
C CYS A 518 -94.24 68.57 30.73
N THR A 519 -94.46 68.92 32.03
CA THR A 519 -95.58 69.80 32.56
C THR A 519 -95.19 70.90 33.63
N LEU A 520 -96.05 71.91 33.91
CA LEU A 520 -95.84 73.19 34.70
C LEU A 520 -96.28 73.16 36.22
N THR A 521 -95.69 73.96 37.15
CA THR A 521 -95.84 73.90 38.65
C THR A 521 -96.79 74.93 39.34
N ALA A 522 -97.42 74.58 40.49
CA ALA A 522 -98.46 75.35 41.23
C ALA A 522 -97.97 76.52 42.14
N GLY A 523 -98.80 77.57 42.33
CA GLY A 523 -98.55 78.73 43.22
C GLY A 523 -98.14 80.04 42.52
N ARG A 524 -98.19 80.09 41.19
CA ARG A 524 -97.86 81.26 40.37
C ARG A 524 -99.02 81.57 39.43
N CYS A 525 -99.32 82.85 39.19
CA CYS A 525 -100.41 83.29 38.32
C CYS A 525 -99.87 83.92 37.03
N ALA A 526 -100.57 83.73 35.91
CA ALA A 526 -100.28 84.43 34.67
C ALA A 526 -100.98 85.80 34.69
N ALA A 527 -100.21 86.87 34.42
CA ALA A 527 -100.72 88.23 34.27
C ALA A 527 -100.29 88.79 32.92
N ASN A 528 -101.15 89.60 32.30
CA ASN A 528 -100.85 90.26 31.02
C ASN A 528 -100.42 91.71 31.26
N VAL A 529 -99.67 92.30 30.32
CA VAL A 529 -99.38 93.73 30.37
C VAL A 529 -100.68 94.51 30.29
N ASN A 530 -100.74 95.63 31.01
CA ASN A 530 -101.88 96.52 31.03
C ASN A 530 -102.19 96.92 29.58
N PRO A 531 -103.43 96.68 29.10
CA PRO A 531 -103.79 96.87 27.69
C PRO A 531 -103.44 98.23 27.11
N LYS A 532 -103.34 99.28 27.94
CA LYS A 532 -102.92 100.63 27.52
C LYS A 532 -101.48 100.70 26.98
N HIS A 533 -100.64 99.73 27.30
CA HIS A 533 -99.25 99.67 26.83
C HIS A 533 -99.05 98.69 25.65
N VAL A 534 -100.10 98.00 25.23
CA VAL A 534 -100.06 97.20 24.00
C VAL A 534 -99.87 98.16 22.82
N ASN A 535 -98.96 97.83 21.92
CA ASN A 535 -98.44 98.66 20.84
C ASN A 535 -97.62 99.88 21.27
N ALA A 536 -97.12 99.93 22.50
CA ALA A 536 -96.16 100.96 22.91
C ALA A 536 -94.87 100.86 22.07
N THR A 537 -94.38 101.99 21.57
CA THR A 537 -93.15 102.06 20.76
C THR A 537 -91.98 102.65 21.55
N SER A 538 -90.81 102.06 21.40
CA SER A 538 -89.58 102.51 22.08
C SER A 538 -89.15 103.94 21.73
N LYS A 539 -89.60 104.49 20.58
CA LYS A 539 -89.20 105.83 20.10
C LYS A 539 -90.02 106.97 20.70
N THR A 540 -91.29 106.72 21.03
CA THR A 540 -92.25 107.77 21.45
C THR A 540 -92.73 107.63 22.89
N PHE A 541 -92.41 106.51 23.56
CA PHE A 541 -92.79 106.29 24.96
C PHE A 541 -91.84 107.04 25.92
N GLN A 542 -92.26 107.27 27.17
CA GLN A 542 -91.47 108.04 28.13
C GLN A 542 -90.06 107.45 28.30
N LYS A 543 -89.04 108.29 28.11
CA LYS A 543 -87.62 107.92 28.23
C LYS A 543 -87.21 107.95 29.71
N GLY A 544 -86.57 106.88 30.18
CA GLY A 544 -86.04 106.78 31.54
C GLY A 544 -84.70 106.04 31.61
N THR A 545 -84.21 105.80 32.82
CA THR A 545 -82.91 105.14 33.07
C THR A 545 -83.10 103.64 33.34
N CYS A 546 -82.25 102.79 32.76
CA CYS A 546 -82.25 101.33 32.98
C CYS A 546 -80.87 100.83 33.42
N PRO A 547 -80.80 99.66 34.08
CA PRO A 547 -79.54 98.94 34.32
C PRO A 547 -78.76 98.70 33.02
N LYS A 548 -77.42 98.60 33.11
CA LYS A 548 -76.60 98.28 31.92
C LYS A 548 -76.89 96.85 31.44
N SER A 549 -77.22 96.69 30.16
CA SER A 549 -77.38 95.38 29.52
C SER A 549 -76.02 94.71 29.30
N SER A 550 -75.90 93.42 29.62
CA SER A 550 -74.65 92.66 29.51
C SER A 550 -74.34 92.10 28.11
N ASN A 551 -75.20 92.32 27.09
CA ASN A 551 -75.08 91.65 25.78
C ASN A 551 -75.32 92.55 24.56
N GLY A 552 -74.92 93.82 24.58
CA GLY A 552 -74.97 94.68 23.38
C GLY A 552 -76.37 95.10 22.90
N CYS A 553 -77.42 94.83 23.68
CA CYS A 553 -78.76 95.36 23.42
C CYS A 553 -78.85 96.84 23.83
N ARG A 554 -79.35 97.70 22.95
CA ARG A 554 -79.38 99.17 23.14
C ARG A 554 -80.67 99.71 23.77
N TYR A 555 -81.78 98.97 23.72
CA TYR A 555 -83.08 99.45 24.15
C TYR A 555 -83.64 98.57 25.28
N GLY A 556 -83.83 99.14 26.46
CA GLY A 556 -84.36 98.46 27.66
C GLY A 556 -85.80 98.85 27.94
N TRP A 557 -86.68 97.87 28.13
CA TRP A 557 -88.10 98.03 28.42
C TRP A 557 -88.33 97.71 29.89
N HIS A 558 -88.78 98.71 30.67
CA HIS A 558 -88.92 98.60 32.11
C HIS A 558 -90.38 98.41 32.54
N PHE A 559 -90.66 97.27 33.17
CA PHE A 559 -91.98 96.88 33.65
C PHE A 559 -92.05 96.88 35.18
N SER A 560 -93.24 97.11 35.71
CA SER A 560 -93.54 97.07 37.16
C SER A 560 -94.91 96.47 37.43
N THR A 561 -95.03 95.80 38.57
CA THR A 561 -96.32 95.42 39.16
C THR A 561 -96.96 96.58 39.94
N PRO A 562 -98.29 96.56 40.21
CA PRO A 562 -99.01 97.68 40.84
C PRO A 562 -98.81 97.79 42.36
N ASP A 563 -98.42 96.71 43.02
CA ASP A 563 -98.22 96.66 44.47
C ASP A 563 -96.91 95.96 44.84
N ILE A 564 -96.45 96.22 46.08
CA ILE A 564 -95.17 95.74 46.57
C ILE A 564 -95.14 94.25 46.95
N SER A 565 -96.30 93.59 47.01
CA SER A 565 -96.43 92.18 47.38
C SER A 565 -96.36 91.22 46.19
N THR A 566 -96.56 91.75 44.97
CA THR A 566 -96.52 90.97 43.73
C THR A 566 -95.15 91.06 43.08
N LEU A 567 -94.51 89.91 42.87
CA LEU A 567 -93.17 89.81 42.29
C LEU A 567 -93.19 89.16 40.91
N PHE A 568 -92.37 89.65 39.97
CA PHE A 568 -92.13 88.97 38.70
C PHE A 568 -91.32 87.69 38.93
N VAL A 569 -91.73 86.60 38.32
CA VAL A 569 -90.96 85.34 38.27
C VAL A 569 -90.32 85.17 36.90
N SER A 570 -91.10 85.44 35.86
CA SER A 570 -90.65 85.55 34.48
C SER A 570 -91.56 86.49 33.72
N ILE A 571 -91.03 87.09 32.67
CA ILE A 571 -91.80 87.86 31.71
C ILE A 571 -91.39 87.44 30.32
N GLU A 572 -92.38 87.30 29.46
CA GLU A 572 -92.23 87.11 28.05
C GLU A 572 -92.87 88.27 27.32
N CYS A 573 -92.08 88.95 26.51
CA CYS A 573 -92.54 90.04 25.66
C CYS A 573 -92.50 89.58 24.21
N GLN A 574 -93.61 89.77 23.50
CA GLN A 574 -93.64 89.69 22.06
C GLN A 574 -93.45 91.08 21.49
N PHE A 575 -92.35 91.27 20.77
CA PHE A 575 -92.10 92.49 20.02
C PHE A 575 -92.33 92.27 18.52
N LYS A 576 -92.46 93.37 17.78
CA LYS A 576 -92.71 93.32 16.33
C LYS A 576 -91.47 92.87 15.55
N ILE A 577 -90.26 93.28 15.95
CA ILE A 577 -89.01 92.97 15.24
C ILE A 577 -88.24 91.85 15.94
N ALA A 578 -88.01 91.97 17.25
CA ALA A 578 -87.21 91.01 18.02
C ALA A 578 -87.91 89.67 18.26
N GLY A 579 -89.19 89.55 17.92
CA GLY A 579 -89.98 88.35 18.20
C GLY A 579 -90.24 88.15 19.69
N ARG A 580 -90.30 86.89 20.11
CA ARG A 580 -90.57 86.47 21.49
C ARG A 580 -89.29 86.56 22.33
N VAL A 581 -89.29 87.40 23.37
CA VAL A 581 -88.14 87.62 24.26
C VAL A 581 -88.54 87.30 25.70
N THR A 582 -87.84 86.36 26.35
CA THR A 582 -88.17 85.86 27.70
C THR A 582 -87.14 86.22 28.77
N ARG A 583 -86.07 86.91 28.39
CA ARG A 583 -84.92 87.16 29.27
C ARG A 583 -85.07 88.52 29.96
N MET A 584 -85.23 88.50 31.29
CA MET A 584 -85.33 89.71 32.11
C MET A 584 -84.18 89.86 33.11
N ILE A 585 -83.91 91.11 33.49
CA ILE A 585 -83.03 91.48 34.61
C ILE A 585 -83.91 92.10 35.70
N GLN A 586 -83.70 91.72 36.97
CA GLN A 586 -84.47 92.22 38.13
C GLN A 586 -83.58 93.07 39.04
N THR A 587 -83.64 94.39 38.95
CA THR A 587 -82.84 95.30 39.80
C THR A 587 -83.50 96.68 39.91
N PRO A 588 -83.61 97.31 41.10
CA PRO A 588 -83.10 96.87 42.40
C PRO A 588 -84.06 95.93 43.16
N SER A 589 -85.24 95.64 42.63
CA SER A 589 -86.22 94.74 43.25
C SER A 589 -86.83 93.76 42.25
N THR A 590 -87.45 92.71 42.78
CA THR A 590 -88.20 91.68 42.03
C THR A 590 -89.58 92.16 41.55
N GLN A 591 -89.99 93.37 41.91
CA GLN A 591 -91.20 94.04 41.38
C GLN A 591 -90.95 94.70 40.02
N HIS A 592 -89.69 94.93 39.69
CA HIS A 592 -89.28 95.54 38.43
C HIS A 592 -88.64 94.50 37.51
N ALA A 593 -89.03 94.50 36.25
CA ALA A 593 -88.45 93.62 35.24
C ALA A 593 -87.98 94.43 34.04
N TYR A 594 -86.77 94.15 33.56
CA TYR A 594 -86.18 94.83 32.41
C TYR A 594 -85.92 93.83 31.28
N VAL A 595 -86.51 94.06 30.11
CA VAL A 595 -86.30 93.26 28.89
C VAL A 595 -85.60 94.10 27.85
N TYR A 596 -84.61 93.56 27.14
CA TYR A 596 -83.82 94.34 26.19
C TYR A 596 -83.99 93.86 24.76
N THR A 597 -84.14 94.82 23.83
CA THR A 597 -84.11 94.58 22.38
C THR A 597 -82.84 95.19 21.77
N SER A 598 -82.33 94.57 20.70
CA SER A 598 -81.13 95.04 20.00
C SER A 598 -81.39 96.28 19.13
N SER A 599 -82.64 96.50 18.74
CA SER A 599 -83.09 97.65 17.92
C SER A 599 -84.39 98.26 18.48
N GLN A 600 -84.78 99.42 17.94
CA GLN A 600 -86.06 100.06 18.26
C GLN A 600 -87.22 99.13 17.88
N ASP A 601 -88.15 98.92 18.79
CA ASP A 601 -89.24 97.98 18.60
C ASP A 601 -90.60 98.50 19.11
N THR A 602 -91.66 97.73 18.84
CA THR A 602 -93.03 97.92 19.31
C THR A 602 -93.46 96.71 20.12
N LEU A 603 -93.95 96.93 21.34
CA LEU A 603 -94.44 95.88 22.21
C LEU A 603 -95.83 95.41 21.75
N LEU A 604 -95.96 94.20 21.21
CA LEU A 604 -97.23 93.64 20.73
C LEU A 604 -98.02 92.97 21.85
N SER A 605 -97.34 92.27 22.76
CA SER A 605 -97.93 91.73 23.97
C SER A 605 -96.84 91.46 25.00
N ALA A 606 -97.21 91.39 26.27
CA ALA A 606 -96.34 90.76 27.26
C ALA A 606 -97.17 89.98 28.27
N THR A 607 -96.68 88.79 28.60
CA THR A 607 -97.26 87.88 29.57
C THR A 607 -96.20 87.57 30.60
N ALA A 608 -96.54 87.76 31.87
CA ALA A 608 -95.67 87.46 32.98
C ALA A 608 -96.26 86.34 33.83
N VAL A 609 -95.37 85.53 34.39
CA VAL A 609 -95.68 84.69 35.53
C VAL A 609 -95.29 85.49 36.76
N ILE A 610 -96.29 85.80 37.59
CA ILE A 610 -96.13 86.56 38.83
C ILE A 610 -96.38 85.65 40.03
N ASN A 611 -95.70 85.97 41.13
CA ASN A 611 -95.93 85.37 42.43
C ASN A 611 -96.76 86.36 43.25
N GLY A 612 -98.05 86.08 43.46
CA GLY A 612 -99.03 87.00 44.04
C GLY A 612 -100.29 87.15 43.18
N ALA A 613 -101.29 87.89 43.68
CA ALA A 613 -102.59 88.05 43.04
C ALA A 613 -102.67 89.38 42.26
N THR A 614 -102.51 89.35 40.94
CA THR A 614 -102.72 90.53 40.07
C THR A 614 -103.29 90.12 38.71
N LYS A 615 -104.13 90.97 38.11
CA LYS A 615 -104.71 90.75 36.76
C LYS A 615 -103.85 91.32 35.62
N SER A 616 -103.09 92.41 35.86
CA SER A 616 -102.19 93.01 34.87
C SER A 616 -101.03 93.83 35.47
N PHE A 617 -99.93 93.96 34.73
CA PHE A 617 -98.74 94.77 35.12
C PHE A 617 -98.44 95.88 34.10
N SER A 618 -97.64 96.89 34.42
CA SER A 618 -97.48 98.09 33.58
C SER A 618 -96.08 98.23 32.98
N LEU A 619 -95.99 98.82 31.78
CA LEU A 619 -94.73 99.31 31.20
C LEU A 619 -94.52 100.74 31.70
N LEU A 620 -93.46 100.97 32.47
CA LEU A 620 -93.19 102.27 33.08
C LEU A 620 -92.50 103.22 32.12
N HIS A 621 -91.36 102.81 31.58
CA HIS A 621 -90.57 103.62 30.67
C HIS A 621 -89.72 102.74 29.76
N VAL A 622 -89.21 103.34 28.69
CA VAL A 622 -88.22 102.70 27.82
C VAL A 622 -86.92 103.48 27.93
N CYS A 623 -85.82 102.76 28.03
CA CYS A 623 -84.47 103.29 28.08
C CYS A 623 -83.81 103.00 26.75
N GLY A 624 -83.10 103.97 26.21
CA GLY A 624 -82.28 103.78 25.02
C GLY A 624 -81.34 104.96 24.91
N ASP A 625 -80.18 104.75 24.32
CA ASP A 625 -79.33 105.87 23.90
C ASP A 625 -80.07 106.75 22.89
#